data_AF-A0A840QBF5-F1
#
_entry.id   AF-A0A840QBF5-F1
#
_cell.length_a   1.000
_cell.length_b   1.000
_cell.length_c   1.000
_cell.angle_alpha   90.00
_cell.angle_beta   90.00
_cell.angle_gamma   90.00
#
_symmetry.space_group_name_H-M   'P 1'
#
loop_
_entity.id
_entity.type
_entity.pdbx_description
1 polymer ?
#
loop_
_entity_poly.entity_id
_entity_poly.type
_entity_poly.pdbx_seq_one_letter_code
_entity_poly.pdbx_strand_id
1 'polypeptide(L)' 'MSWPKRAGTADPPQAWSPGVRLGLLHASGLGPASYFADLAAPHGRRHVRVCTGTACFAARGGRHLGEVERELGVSAG' A
#
# COMPACT_ATOMS: atom_id res chain seq x y z
N MET A 1 2.37 2.73 -22.64
CA MET A 1 2.42 2.29 -21.24
C MET A 1 1.84 0.89 -21.12
N SER A 2 2.69 -0.15 -21.05
CA SER A 2 2.24 -1.54 -20.86
C SER A 2 2.18 -1.85 -19.37
N TRP A 3 0.98 -2.14 -18.87
CA TRP A 3 0.78 -2.62 -17.51
C TRP A 3 1.35 -4.04 -17.38
N PRO A 4 2.08 -4.40 -16.30
CA PRO A 4 2.52 -5.79 -16.12
C PRO A 4 1.30 -6.67 -15.83
N LYS A 5 0.83 -7.44 -16.83
CA LYS A 5 -0.06 -8.58 -16.59
C LYS A 5 0.73 -9.60 -15.78
N ARG A 6 0.42 -9.74 -14.49
CA ARG A 6 0.91 -10.86 -13.68
C ARG A 6 0.18 -12.14 -14.10
N ALA A 7 0.54 -12.69 -15.25
CA ALA A 7 0.10 -13.99 -15.73
C ALA A 7 1.10 -15.04 -15.20
N GLY A 8 0.79 -15.68 -14.07
CA GLY A 8 1.70 -16.69 -13.52
C GLY A 8 1.47 -17.10 -12.07
N THR A 9 0.23 -17.26 -11.62
CA THR A 9 -0.04 -18.01 -10.37
C THR A 9 -0.79 -19.26 -10.75
N ALA A 10 -0.21 -20.43 -10.50
CA ALA A 10 -0.88 -21.73 -10.65
C ALA A 10 -2.10 -21.85 -9.72
N ASP A 11 -2.17 -20.99 -8.70
CA ASP A 11 -3.26 -20.93 -7.75
C ASP A 11 -4.56 -20.41 -8.38
N PRO A 12 -5.69 -21.04 -8.03
CA PRO A 12 -6.96 -20.67 -8.60
C PRO A 12 -7.40 -19.30 -8.03
N PRO A 13 -8.24 -18.52 -8.73
CA PRO A 13 -8.57 -17.13 -8.38
C PRO A 13 -9.04 -16.93 -6.93
N GLN A 14 -9.67 -17.94 -6.34
CA GLN A 14 -10.16 -17.94 -4.96
C GLN A 14 -9.01 -17.90 -3.95
N ALA A 15 -7.81 -18.37 -4.29
CA ALA A 15 -6.65 -18.33 -3.42
C ALA A 15 -6.14 -16.89 -3.21
N TRP A 16 -6.12 -16.08 -4.28
CA TRP A 16 -5.49 -14.76 -4.28
C TRP A 16 -6.46 -13.57 -4.42
N SER A 17 -7.73 -13.79 -4.82
CA SER A 17 -8.76 -12.76 -4.96
C SER A 17 -9.85 -12.92 -3.89
N PRO A 18 -9.82 -12.14 -2.80
CA PRO A 18 -10.84 -12.20 -1.76
C PRO A 18 -12.26 -11.97 -2.28
N GLY A 19 -12.43 -11.09 -3.28
CA GLY A 19 -13.73 -10.84 -3.89
C GLY A 19 -14.32 -12.09 -4.55
N VAL A 20 -13.51 -12.89 -5.23
CA VAL A 20 -13.98 -14.12 -5.89
C VAL A 20 -14.38 -15.19 -4.87
N ARG A 21 -13.71 -15.26 -3.70
CA ARG A 21 -14.16 -16.12 -2.58
C ARG A 21 -15.54 -15.75 -2.06
N LEU A 22 -15.89 -14.47 -2.16
CA LEU A 22 -17.17 -13.93 -1.72
C LEU A 22 -18.22 -13.92 -2.84
N GLY A 23 -17.95 -14.58 -3.99
CA GLY A 23 -18.87 -14.62 -5.14
C GLY A 23 -18.95 -13.29 -5.92
N LEU A 24 -18.02 -12.36 -5.68
CA LEU A 24 -17.98 -11.05 -6.33
C LEU A 24 -17.03 -11.06 -7.53
N LEU A 25 -17.29 -10.15 -8.47
CA LEU A 25 -16.36 -9.89 -9.57
C LEU A 25 -15.03 -9.39 -8.99
N HIS A 26 -13.91 -9.83 -9.57
CA HIS A 26 -12.59 -9.39 -9.13
C HIS A 26 -12.44 -7.84 -9.09
N ALA A 27 -13.05 -7.15 -10.06
CA ALA A 27 -13.07 -5.70 -10.12
C ALA A 27 -13.76 -5.04 -8.90
N SER A 28 -14.73 -5.72 -8.28
CA SER A 28 -15.42 -5.24 -7.07
C SER A 28 -14.48 -5.17 -5.87
N GLY A 29 -13.43 -5.99 -5.83
CA GLY A 29 -12.39 -5.91 -4.81
C GLY A 29 -11.31 -4.88 -5.14
N LEU A 30 -10.95 -4.75 -6.42
CA LEU A 30 -9.89 -3.85 -6.88
C LEU A 30 -10.22 -2.36 -6.68
N GLY A 31 -11.48 -1.96 -6.92
CA GLY A 31 -11.92 -0.57 -6.74
C GLY A 31 -11.65 -0.06 -5.31
N PRO A 32 -12.27 -0.65 -4.28
CA PRO A 32 -12.03 -0.30 -2.88
C PRO A 32 -10.56 -0.42 -2.47
N ALA A 33 -9.86 -1.46 -2.93
CA ALA A 33 -8.44 -1.64 -2.62
C ALA A 33 -7.56 -0.52 -3.17
N SER A 34 -7.91 0.04 -4.34
CA SER A 34 -7.20 1.19 -4.90
C SER A 34 -7.59 2.54 -4.29
N TYR A 35 -8.77 2.62 -3.66
CA TYR A 35 -9.26 3.86 -3.04
C TYR A 35 -8.63 4.13 -1.68
N PHE A 36 -8.50 3.10 -0.82
CA PHE A 36 -7.89 3.26 0.49
C PHE A 36 -6.37 3.24 0.38
N ALA A 37 -5.71 4.34 0.73
CA ALA A 37 -4.26 4.47 0.64
C ALA A 37 -3.49 3.35 1.38
N ASP A 38 -4.03 2.85 2.50
CA ASP A 38 -3.42 1.76 3.26
C ASP A 38 -3.44 0.43 2.49
N LEU A 39 -4.45 0.21 1.64
CA LEU A 39 -4.56 -0.97 0.79
C LEU A 39 -3.82 -0.81 -0.54
N ALA A 40 -3.71 0.42 -1.05
CA ALA A 40 -3.02 0.72 -2.30
C ALA A 40 -1.49 0.75 -2.15
N ALA A 41 -0.97 1.04 -0.95
CA ALA A 41 0.46 1.12 -0.69
C ALA A 41 1.17 -0.24 -0.84
N PRO A 42 2.38 -0.30 -1.43
CA PRO A 42 3.21 -1.49 -1.40
C PRO A 42 3.67 -1.81 0.04
N HIS A 43 3.49 -3.05 0.50
CA HIS A 43 3.87 -3.46 1.85
C HIS A 43 5.05 -4.44 1.82
N GLY A 44 6.10 -4.13 2.59
CA GLY A 44 7.15 -5.08 2.95
C GLY A 44 6.80 -5.88 4.21
N ARG A 45 7.77 -6.62 4.77
CA ARG A 45 7.59 -7.33 6.06
C ARG A 45 7.28 -6.36 7.21
N ARG A 46 7.74 -5.11 7.11
CA ARG A 46 7.44 -4.01 8.01
C ARG A 46 7.04 -2.81 7.16
N HIS A 47 5.87 -2.23 7.45
CA HIS A 47 5.39 -1.01 6.83
C HIS A 47 5.35 0.08 7.90
N VAL A 48 6.04 1.19 7.65
CA VAL A 48 6.13 2.32 8.57
C VAL A 48 5.38 3.50 7.98
N ARG A 49 4.39 4.01 8.71
CA ARG A 49 3.62 5.20 8.32
C ARG A 49 4.06 6.39 9.18
N VAL A 50 4.46 7.46 8.52
CA VAL A 50 4.86 8.70 9.17
C VAL A 50 3.76 9.74 8.97
N CYS A 51 3.26 10.31 10.06
CA CYS A 51 2.28 11.38 9.99
C CYS A 51 2.91 12.65 9.40
N THR A 52 2.42 13.11 8.25
CA THR A 52 2.82 14.37 7.61
C THR A 52 1.77 15.48 7.74
N GLY A 53 0.73 15.24 8.55
CA GLY A 53 -0.32 16.22 8.82
C GLY A 53 0.15 17.42 9.66
N THR A 54 -0.65 18.48 9.67
CA THR A 54 -0.32 19.79 10.28
C THR A 54 0.11 19.68 11.74
N ALA A 55 -0.55 18.85 12.55
CA ALA A 55 -0.18 18.69 13.96
C ALA A 55 1.24 18.11 14.13
N CYS A 56 1.61 17.13 13.30
CA CYS A 56 2.93 16.50 13.33
C CYS A 56 4.01 17.46 12.82
N PHE A 57 3.66 18.27 11.80
CA PHE A 57 4.52 19.35 11.36
C PHE A 57 4.74 20.38 12.47
N ALA A 58 3.68 20.84 13.14
CA ALA A 58 3.77 21.80 14.23
C ALA A 58 4.63 21.27 15.40
N ALA A 59 4.51 19.99 15.73
CA ALA A 59 5.27 19.37 16.81
C ALA A 59 6.76 19.18 16.48
N ARG A 60 7.13 18.99 15.21
CA ARG A 60 8.49 18.55 14.81
C ARG A 60 9.22 19.45 13.82
N GLY A 61 8.55 20.51 13.35
CA GLY A 61 9.08 21.41 12.32
C GLY A 61 9.34 20.71 10.98
N GLY A 62 8.60 19.64 10.68
CA GLY A 62 8.77 18.86 9.44
C GLY A 62 10.01 17.98 9.36
N ARG A 63 10.83 17.90 10.41
CA ARG A 63 12.11 17.14 10.39
C ARG A 63 11.93 15.62 10.55
N HIS A 64 10.80 15.20 11.11
CA HIS A 64 10.57 13.82 11.52
C HIS A 64 10.54 12.81 10.37
N LEU A 65 10.13 13.23 9.16
CA LEU A 65 10.19 12.34 7.99
C LEU A 65 11.64 12.02 7.63
N GLY A 66 12.50 13.04 7.48
CA GLY A 66 13.91 12.84 7.13
C GLY A 66 14.69 12.09 8.21
N GLU A 67 14.34 12.25 9.49
CA GLU A 67 14.92 11.46 10.58
C GLU A 67 14.61 9.96 10.43
N VAL A 68 13.37 9.62 10.07
CA VAL A 68 12.94 8.23 9.83
C VAL A 68 13.58 7.66 8.57
N GLU A 69 13.61 8.41 7.47
CA GLU A 69 14.24 7.97 6.22
C GLU A 69 15.73 7.69 6.41
N ARG A 70 16.43 8.56 7.16
CA ARG A 70 17.84 8.37 7.50
C ARG A 70 18.07 7.12 8.35
N GLU A 71 17.23 6.87 9.35
CA GLU A 71 17.37 5.71 10.25
C GLU A 71 17.06 4.39 9.53
N LEU A 72 16.05 4.39 8.66
CA LEU A 72 15.65 3.20 7.92
C LEU A 72 16.46 2.98 6.63
N GLY A 73 17.22 3.98 6.18
CA GLY A 73 18.02 3.93 4.95
C GLY A 73 17.17 3.83 3.69
N VAL A 74 15.91 4.29 3.73
CA VAL A 74 14.96 4.24 2.61
C VAL A 74 14.17 5.55 2.52
N SER A 75 13.81 5.96 1.31
CA SER A 75 12.91 7.09 1.09
C SER A 75 11.45 6.66 1.16
N ALA A 76 10.57 7.57 1.60
CA ALA A 76 9.13 7.36 1.56
C ALA A 76 8.61 7.24 0.12
N GLY A 77 7.58 6.41 -0.09
CA GLY A 77 7.00 6.11 -1.39
C GLY A 77 5.59 5.53 -1.31
#